data_AF-A0A0L9UT28-F1
#
_entry.id   AF-A0A0L9UT28-F1
#
_cell.length_a   1.000
_cell.length_b   1.000
_cell.length_c   1.000
_cell.angle_alpha   90.00
_cell.angle_beta   90.00
_cell.angle_gamma   90.00
#
_symmetry.space_group_name_H-M   'P 1'
#
loop_
_entity.id
_entity.type
_entity.pdbx_description
1 polymer ?
#
loop_
_entity_poly.entity_id
_entity_poly.type
_entity_poly.pdbx_seq_one_letter_code
_entity_poly.pdbx_strand_id
1 'polypeptide(L)' 'MELDHLGGTYGENRKPTPFMCLVMKMLQIQPEKEIVIKFIKNEDYKYVRILDTFYLRLTDSDIAVYRYHLWKI' A
#
# COMPACT_ATOMS: atom_id res chain seq x y z
N MET A 1 -8.16 -11.47 -6.11
CA MET A 1 -6.78 -11.66 -5.59
C MET A 1 -6.83 -11.28 -4.13
N GLU A 2 -6.92 -12.25 -3.25
CA GLU A 2 -6.83 -11.99 -1.81
C GLU A 2 -5.36 -11.85 -1.45
N LEU A 3 -4.97 -10.70 -0.91
CA LEU A 3 -3.66 -10.54 -0.30
C LEU A 3 -3.68 -11.31 1.01
N ASP A 4 -2.76 -12.25 1.17
CA ASP A 4 -2.61 -13.13 2.33
C ASP A 4 -1.27 -12.93 3.05
N HIS A 5 -0.29 -12.33 2.38
CA HIS A 5 1.02 -12.02 2.93
C HIS A 5 1.61 -10.71 2.39
N LEU A 6 2.56 -10.15 3.14
CA LEU A 6 3.37 -9.01 2.77
C LEU A 6 4.78 -9.49 2.41
N GLY A 7 5.40 -8.88 1.40
CA GLY A 7 6.78 -9.17 1.06
C GLY A 7 7.25 -8.43 -0.19
N GLY A 8 8.56 -8.44 -0.42
CA GLY A 8 9.17 -7.84 -1.61
C GLY A 8 9.38 -8.88 -2.71
N THR A 9 10.59 -9.40 -2.80
CA THR A 9 10.95 -10.50 -3.71
C THR A 9 11.39 -11.72 -2.91
N TYR A 10 11.23 -12.91 -3.48
CA TYR A 10 11.62 -14.16 -2.84
C TYR A 10 12.26 -15.14 -3.84
N GLY A 11 13.03 -16.08 -3.28
CA GLY A 11 13.75 -17.11 -4.04
C GLY A 11 14.96 -16.60 -4.82
N GLU A 12 15.75 -17.53 -5.35
CA GLU A 12 16.99 -17.25 -6.11
C GLU A 12 16.71 -16.42 -7.38
N ASN A 13 15.55 -16.64 -8.01
CA ASN A 13 15.11 -15.93 -9.21
C ASN A 13 14.39 -14.59 -8.92
N ARG A 14 14.46 -14.05 -7.69
CA ARG A 14 13.90 -12.75 -7.29
C ARG A 14 12.44 -12.54 -7.74
N LYS A 15 11.60 -13.57 -7.57
CA LYS A 15 10.19 -13.49 -7.97
C LYS A 15 9.47 -12.44 -7.10
N PRO A 16 8.72 -11.49 -7.67
CA PRO A 16 7.98 -10.51 -6.89
C PRO A 16 6.78 -11.18 -6.23
N THR A 17 6.46 -10.77 -5.00
CA THR A 17 5.21 -11.16 -4.35
C THR A 17 4.01 -10.48 -5.03
N PRO A 18 2.80 -11.02 -4.88
CA PRO A 18 1.57 -10.34 -5.31
C PRO A 18 1.42 -8.94 -4.72
N PHE A 19 1.86 -8.75 -3.47
CA PHE A 19 1.91 -7.43 -2.81
C PHE A 19 2.77 -6.44 -3.61
N MET A 20 4.01 -6.82 -3.94
CA MET A 20 4.93 -5.95 -4.69
C MET A 20 4.38 -5.62 -6.10
N CYS A 21 3.76 -6.59 -6.76
CA CYS A 21 3.11 -6.38 -8.06
C CYS A 21 1.95 -5.37 -7.99
N LEU A 22 1.13 -5.44 -6.94
CA LEU A 22 0.02 -4.50 -6.74
C LEU A 22 0.51 -3.09 -6.42
N VAL A 23 1.54 -2.94 -5.58
CA VAL A 23 2.17 -1.62 -5.33
C VAL A 23 2.66 -1.02 -6.64
N MET A 24 3.37 -1.81 -7.45
CA MET A 24 3.90 -1.36 -8.73
C MET A 24 2.78 -0.95 -9.69
N LYS A 25 1.66 -1.70 -9.71
CA LYS A 25 0.50 -1.36 -10.52
C LYS A 25 -0.16 -0.05 -10.06
N MET A 26 -0.26 0.18 -8.74
CA MET A 26 -0.76 1.46 -8.20
C MET A 26 0.14 2.63 -8.59
N LEU A 27 1.47 2.46 -8.55
CA LEU A 27 2.43 3.47 -9.01
C LEU A 27 2.29 3.79 -10.51
N GLN A 28 1.93 2.80 -11.34
CA GLN A 28 1.70 3.01 -12.77
C GLN A 28 0.40 3.76 -13.05
N ILE A 29 -0.69 3.46 -12.33
CA ILE A 29 -2.01 4.06 -12.58
C ILE A 29 -2.22 5.39 -11.85
N GLN A 30 -1.37 5.71 -10.87
CA GLN A 30 -1.44 6.92 -10.02
C GLN A 30 -2.88 7.25 -9.57
N PRO A 31 -3.50 6.40 -8.73
CA PRO A 31 -4.85 6.65 -8.27
C PRO A 31 -4.97 7.96 -7.50
N GLU A 32 -6.15 8.56 -7.51
CA GLU A 32 -6.43 9.76 -6.73
C GLU A 32 -6.23 9.53 -5.23
N LYS A 33 -5.67 10.54 -4.56
CA LYS A 33 -5.32 10.49 -3.14
C LYS A 33 -6.53 10.19 -2.24
N GLU A 34 -7.73 10.64 -2.62
CA GLU A 34 -8.96 10.36 -1.88
C GLU A 34 -9.31 8.87 -1.85
N ILE A 35 -9.08 8.16 -2.96
CA ILE A 35 -9.32 6.72 -3.08
C ILE A 35 -8.37 5.97 -2.15
N VAL A 36 -7.08 6.32 -2.17
CA VAL A 36 -6.04 5.72 -1.31
C VAL A 36 -6.40 5.93 0.17
N ILE A 37 -6.79 7.15 0.56
CA ILE A 37 -7.21 7.46 1.94
C ILE A 37 -8.45 6.65 2.34
N LYS A 38 -9.41 6.45 1.42
CA LYS A 38 -10.61 5.65 1.68
C LYS A 38 -10.24 4.20 2.01
N PHE A 39 -9.28 3.61 1.30
CA PHE A 39 -8.80 2.27 1.60
C PHE A 39 -7.98 2.19 2.88
N ILE A 40 -7.17 3.20 3.21
CA ILE A 40 -6.45 3.27 4.51
C ILE A 40 -7.44 3.28 5.68
N LYS A 41 -8.58 3.98 5.53
CA LYS A 41 -9.61 4.05 6.58
C LYS A 41 -10.41 2.76 6.75
N ASN A 42 -10.40 1.87 5.76
CA ASN A 42 -11.07 0.58 5.82
C ASN A 42 -10.40 -0.35 6.86
N GLU A 43 -11.19 -1.01 7.71
CA GLU A 43 -10.69 -1.89 8.77
C GLU A 43 -10.83 -3.38 8.53
N ASP A 44 -11.63 -3.75 7.54
CA ASP A 44 -11.93 -5.15 7.27
C ASP A 44 -10.77 -5.85 6.55
N TYR A 45 -9.92 -5.07 5.85
CA TYR A 45 -8.85 -5.58 4.99
C TYR A 45 -7.47 -5.07 5.41
N LYS A 46 -6.85 -5.74 6.38
CA LYS A 46 -5.51 -5.38 6.91
C LYS A 46 -4.43 -5.23 5.84
N TYR A 47 -4.40 -6.11 4.83
CA TYR A 47 -3.35 -6.07 3.80
C TYR A 47 -3.57 -4.97 2.76
N VAL A 48 -4.83 -4.65 2.46
CA VAL A 48 -5.17 -3.52 1.59
C VAL A 48 -4.76 -2.22 2.28
N ARG A 49 -5.07 -2.06 3.57
CA ARG A 49 -4.62 -0.91 4.36
C ARG A 49 -3.10 -0.72 4.29
N ILE A 50 -2.35 -1.80 4.46
CA ILE A 50 -0.88 -1.74 4.41
C ILE A 50 -0.39 -1.40 3.00
N LEU A 51 -1.03 -1.96 1.96
CA LEU A 51 -0.74 -1.65 0.56
C LEU A 51 -0.89 -0.15 0.27
N ASP A 52 -2.04 0.43 0.61
CA ASP A 52 -2.33 1.84 0.37
C ASP A 52 -1.47 2.77 1.23
N THR A 53 -1.18 2.37 2.48
CA THR A 53 -0.25 3.12 3.36
C THR A 53 1.16 3.11 2.78
N PHE A 54 1.61 1.97 2.26
CA PHE A 54 2.92 1.85 1.63
C PHE A 54 3.00 2.67 0.35
N TYR A 55 1.95 2.66 -0.47
CA TYR A 55 1.84 3.52 -1.65
C TYR A 55 1.91 5.01 -1.27
N LEU A 56 1.11 5.45 -0.29
CA LEU A 56 1.11 6.82 0.22
C LEU A 56 2.49 7.24 0.71
N ARG A 57 3.21 6.34 1.40
CA ARG A 57 4.57 6.59 1.88
C ARG A 57 5.58 6.83 0.76
N LEU A 58 5.37 6.22 -0.41
CA LEU A 58 6.26 6.35 -1.56
C LEU A 58 5.98 7.61 -2.39
N THR A 59 4.73 8.07 -2.46
CA THR A 59 4.33 9.14 -3.39
C THR A 59 4.05 10.49 -2.73
N ASP A 60 3.70 10.51 -1.44
CA ASP A 60 3.22 11.71 -0.76
C ASP A 60 4.29 12.34 0.15
N SER A 61 4.03 13.58 0.61
CA SER A 61 4.91 14.24 1.57
C SER A 61 4.85 13.57 2.94
N ASP A 62 5.93 13.69 3.69
CA ASP A 62 6.04 13.22 5.07
C ASP A 62 4.87 13.72 5.93
N ILE A 63 4.53 15.01 5.85
CA ILE A 63 3.39 15.61 6.58
C ILE A 63 2.09 14.85 6.30
N ALA A 64 1.83 14.48 5.05
CA ALA A 64 0.63 13.73 4.68
C ALA A 64 0.65 12.32 5.29
N VAL A 65 1.79 11.64 5.23
CA VAL A 65 1.98 10.31 5.84
C VAL A 65 1.72 10.36 7.34
N TYR A 66 2.32 11.33 8.05
CA TYR A 66 2.09 11.52 9.49
C TYR A 66 0.61 11.79 9.78
N ARG A 67 -0.04 12.66 9.01
CA ARG A 67 -1.44 13.04 9.23
C ARG A 67 -2.42 11.87 9.02
N TYR A 68 -2.18 11.01 8.05
CA TYR A 68 -3.11 9.91 7.73
C TYR A 68 -2.79 8.60 8.46
N HIS A 69 -1.54 8.40 8.88
CA HIS A 69 -1.11 7.18 9.56
C HIS A 69 -1.18 7.27 11.10
N LEU A 70 -0.82 8.40 11.71
CA LEU A 70 -0.77 8.52 13.18
C LEU A 70 -2.11 8.77 13.88
N TRP A 71 -3.16 9.14 13.15
CA TRP A 71 -4.49 9.31 13.75
C TRP A 71 -5.24 7.99 14.00
N LYS A 72 -4.60 6.83 13.78
CA LYS A 72 -5.18 5.50 13.99
C LYS A 72 -4.29 4.50 14.74
N ILE A 73 -3.14 4.92 15.28
CA ILE A 73 -2.36 4.13 16.26
C ILE A 73 -2.85 4.45 17.67
#